data_AF-A0A6A6JRR2-F1
#
_entry.id   AF-A0A6A6JRR2-F1
#
_cell.length_a   1.000
_cell.length_b   1.000
_cell.length_c   1.000
_cell.angle_alpha   90.00
_cell.angle_beta   90.00
_cell.angle_gamma   90.00
#
_symmetry.space_group_name_H-M   'P 1'
#
loop_
_entity.id
_entity.type
_entity.pdbx_description
1 polymer ?
#
loop_
_entity_poly.entity_id
_entity_poly.type
_entity_poly.pdbx_seq_one_letter_code
_entity_poly.pdbx_strand_id
1 'polypeptide(L)'
;MFVDVSVDANPKECDKTAGTKGKRRGPFQSAEQRELTALTRKMGACIRCSIHRIRCELDEQNPTGCCRACRQAIQGRPLWIPCLRYKITDSELLDNAERPRPTWTSRWKRMEMIDITNWASDEIKTIKVTQGVGNTWYALKVRQFVPVEGDALARRWVADGQKQEFMCTPYAVADMREAGRVLSAFSESTLKDALKFWLANGDTLLAKTYLMAYRYSFTAENEDDRLLLKSTMRLWGASRMMSRSAWICGEETLGMTTRDYGPNSPSTNRILMPPVFSAQMEIIFVAMILEPTKKEVLSRLKALIQDNTRNRRSWLAIYLCVFLLLHSCALLTARDNERARLQGVSERFYRPRVIEELHNGAKILLAYFHFCNRGSYPLYMDWTSEDQMFLAGLKKEQAEFLQFTVQEYKKKAPHFERILENNVYEDPYYFIAQMYERDWKPRHTKHTL
;
A
#
# COMPACT_ATOMS: atom_id res chain seq x y z
N MET A 1 50.54 18.94 48.70
CA MET A 1 51.97 19.00 48.28
C MET A 1 52.31 17.60 47.79
N PHE A 2 52.15 17.35 46.48
CA PHE A 2 53.23 17.19 45.49
C PHE A 2 54.16 16.01 45.86
N VAL A 3 54.39 15.00 45.02
CA VAL A 3 54.88 15.07 43.63
C VAL A 3 54.45 13.83 42.82
N ASP A 4 54.23 14.07 41.52
CA ASP A 4 54.06 13.14 40.37
C ASP A 4 55.09 12.01 40.25
N VAL A 5 54.66 10.86 39.73
CA VAL A 5 55.43 10.07 38.74
C VAL A 5 54.48 9.39 37.75
N SER A 6 54.59 9.78 36.49
CA SER A 6 53.96 9.22 35.30
C SER A 6 54.58 7.87 34.93
N VAL A 7 53.76 6.88 34.55
CA VAL A 7 54.24 5.70 33.82
C VAL A 7 53.24 5.32 32.72
N ASP A 8 53.79 5.26 31.51
CA ASP A 8 53.15 4.91 30.24
C ASP A 8 52.42 3.57 30.24
N ALA A 9 51.20 3.56 29.68
CA ALA A 9 50.51 2.35 29.27
C ALA A 9 50.11 2.47 27.80
N ASN A 10 50.86 1.77 26.94
CA ASN A 10 50.65 1.67 25.51
C ASN A 10 49.55 0.61 25.20
N PRO A 11 48.40 0.96 24.59
CA PRO A 11 47.42 -0.04 24.16
C PRO A 11 47.65 -0.44 22.70
N LYS A 12 47.80 -1.76 22.55
CA LYS A 12 47.83 -2.58 21.33
C LYS A 12 46.99 -2.03 20.15
N GLU A 13 47.67 -1.95 19.00
CA GLU A 13 47.09 -1.71 17.68
C GLU A 13 45.95 -2.70 17.37
N CYS A 14 44.79 -2.15 16.99
CA CYS A 14 43.73 -2.88 16.33
C CYS A 14 43.77 -2.51 14.85
N ASP A 15 44.21 -3.49 14.05
CA ASP A 15 44.36 -3.41 12.60
C ASP A 15 43.02 -3.10 11.92
N LYS A 16 42.91 -1.88 11.38
CA LYS A 16 41.75 -1.41 10.62
C LYS A 16 41.93 -1.81 9.16
N THR A 17 41.36 -2.94 8.77
CA THR A 17 41.16 -3.26 7.35
C THR A 17 40.18 -2.25 6.74
N ALA A 18 40.75 -1.27 6.03
CA ALA A 18 40.03 -0.25 5.31
C ALA A 18 39.28 -0.87 4.11
N GLY A 19 37.98 -1.10 4.28
CA GLY A 19 37.09 -1.38 3.17
C GLY A 19 37.13 -0.24 2.15
N THR A 20 37.47 -0.56 0.90
CA THR A 20 37.49 0.34 -0.26
C THR A 20 36.16 1.10 -0.40
N LYS A 21 36.14 2.35 0.08
CA LYS A 21 35.09 3.33 -0.28
C LYS A 21 35.17 3.56 -1.78
N GLY A 22 34.12 3.17 -2.51
CA GLY A 22 34.04 3.39 -3.96
C GLY A 22 34.31 4.85 -4.33
N LYS A 23 35.11 5.07 -5.39
CA LYS A 23 35.46 6.39 -5.93
C LYS A 23 34.22 7.29 -6.01
N ARG A 24 34.20 8.39 -5.25
CA ARG A 24 33.22 9.47 -5.44
C ARG A 24 33.37 9.97 -6.89
N ARG A 25 32.28 9.93 -7.66
CA ARG A 25 32.28 10.43 -9.05
C ARG A 25 32.60 11.93 -9.02
N GLY A 26 33.63 12.34 -9.77
CA GLY A 26 34.01 13.74 -9.90
C GLY A 26 32.93 14.59 -10.59
N PRO A 27 33.02 15.92 -10.50
CA PRO A 27 32.08 16.82 -11.17
C PRO A 27 32.10 16.65 -12.69
N PHE A 28 30.96 16.88 -13.36
CA PHE A 28 30.90 16.82 -14.83
C PHE A 28 31.81 17.88 -15.45
N GLN A 29 32.67 17.44 -16.37
CA GLN A 29 33.71 18.28 -16.97
C GLN A 29 33.15 19.26 -18.02
N SER A 30 32.11 18.89 -18.77
CA SER A 30 31.50 19.75 -19.80
C SER A 30 30.21 20.44 -19.32
N ALA A 31 29.97 21.68 -19.75
CA ALA A 31 28.74 22.43 -19.49
C ALA A 31 27.48 21.72 -20.02
N GLU A 32 27.55 21.19 -21.24
CA GLU A 32 26.46 20.45 -21.88
C GLU A 32 26.01 19.23 -21.05
N GLN A 33 26.95 18.44 -20.52
CA GLN A 33 26.62 17.32 -19.64
C GLN A 33 25.95 17.76 -18.32
N ARG A 34 26.26 18.96 -17.81
CA ARG A 34 25.60 19.49 -16.61
C ARG A 34 24.15 19.87 -16.93
N GLU A 35 23.92 20.50 -18.07
CA GLU A 35 22.60 20.89 -18.55
C GLU A 35 21.71 19.67 -18.83
N LEU A 36 22.22 18.69 -19.58
CA LEU A 36 21.52 17.43 -19.83
C LEU A 36 21.20 16.69 -18.53
N THR A 37 22.13 16.69 -17.56
CA THR A 37 21.88 16.08 -16.24
C THR A 37 20.83 16.85 -15.44
N ALA A 38 20.80 18.18 -15.53
CA ALA A 38 19.77 19.01 -14.90
C ALA A 38 18.39 18.74 -15.52
N LEU A 39 18.31 18.63 -16.84
CA LEU A 39 17.09 18.24 -17.56
C LEU A 39 16.63 16.84 -17.18
N THR A 40 17.53 15.84 -17.09
CA THR A 40 17.18 14.49 -16.62
C THR A 40 16.73 14.49 -15.15
N ARG A 41 17.28 15.36 -14.28
CA ARG A 41 16.82 15.50 -12.89
C ARG A 41 15.42 16.10 -12.82
N LYS A 42 15.11 17.07 -13.68
CA LYS A 42 13.78 17.69 -13.79
C LYS A 42 12.74 16.71 -14.33
N MET A 43 13.05 16.00 -15.41
CA MET A 43 12.11 15.10 -16.11
C MET A 43 12.07 13.68 -15.55
N GLY A 44 13.10 13.26 -14.83
CA GLY A 44 13.30 11.88 -14.41
C GLY A 44 13.93 11.00 -15.51
N ALA A 45 14.76 10.05 -15.10
CA ALA A 45 15.26 9.00 -15.98
C ALA A 45 14.15 7.95 -16.23
N CYS A 46 14.14 7.35 -17.42
CA CYS A 46 13.22 6.24 -17.69
C CYS A 46 13.57 4.98 -16.87
N ILE A 47 12.60 4.10 -16.67
CA ILE A 47 12.74 2.86 -15.88
C ILE A 47 13.97 2.07 -16.33
N ARG A 48 14.14 1.86 -17.65
CA ARG A 48 15.29 1.15 -18.22
C ARG A 48 16.63 1.78 -17.84
N CYS A 49 16.77 3.08 -18.09
CA CYS A 49 18.04 3.76 -17.86
C CYS A 49 18.36 3.84 -16.36
N SER A 50 17.34 4.06 -15.54
CA SER A 50 17.43 4.08 -14.07
C SER A 50 17.92 2.73 -13.53
N ILE A 51 17.30 1.62 -13.94
CA ILE A 51 17.63 0.29 -13.44
C ILE A 51 19.00 -0.19 -13.94
N HIS A 52 19.32 0.01 -15.21
CA HIS A 52 20.65 -0.35 -15.74
C HIS A 52 21.75 0.64 -15.35
N ARG A 53 21.42 1.72 -14.64
CA ARG A 53 22.37 2.76 -14.21
C ARG A 53 23.15 3.39 -15.38
N ILE A 54 22.50 3.50 -16.54
CA ILE A 54 23.04 4.16 -17.75
C ILE A 54 22.47 5.57 -17.90
N ARG A 55 23.08 6.40 -18.75
CA ARG A 55 22.60 7.77 -18.99
C ARG A 55 21.27 7.76 -19.75
N CYS A 56 20.30 8.53 -19.26
CA CYS A 56 19.02 8.75 -19.92
C CYS A 56 19.06 10.06 -20.70
N GLU A 57 19.47 10.00 -21.96
CA GLU A 57 19.61 11.18 -22.83
C GLU A 57 18.27 11.54 -23.45
N LEU A 58 17.73 12.70 -23.05
CA LEU A 58 16.48 13.20 -23.60
C LEU A 58 16.67 13.58 -25.08
N ASP A 59 15.60 13.44 -25.86
CA ASP A 59 15.56 14.00 -27.19
C ASP A 59 15.16 15.48 -27.07
N GLU A 60 16.00 16.39 -27.54
CA GLU A 60 15.74 17.83 -27.50
C GLU A 60 14.47 18.21 -28.28
N GLN A 61 14.18 17.50 -29.38
CA GLN A 61 12.99 17.76 -30.21
C GLN A 61 11.72 17.15 -29.61
N ASN A 62 11.87 16.13 -28.76
CA ASN A 62 10.74 15.48 -28.08
C ASN A 62 11.14 15.01 -26.67
N PRO A 63 11.25 15.92 -25.68
CA PRO A 63 11.74 15.59 -24.34
C PRO A 63 10.84 14.61 -23.58
N THR A 64 9.55 14.57 -23.92
CA THR A 64 8.55 13.65 -23.35
C THR A 64 8.57 12.28 -24.03
N GLY A 65 9.07 12.19 -25.26
CA GLY A 65 9.19 10.98 -26.05
C GLY A 65 10.29 10.01 -25.61
N CYS A 66 10.56 9.01 -26.43
CA CYS A 66 11.56 7.97 -26.15
C CYS A 66 12.98 8.57 -26.10
N CYS A 67 13.71 8.31 -25.00
CA CYS A 67 15.10 8.78 -24.84
C CYS A 67 16.04 8.17 -25.89
N ARG A 68 17.12 8.88 -26.24
CA ARG A 68 18.09 8.47 -27.28
C ARG A 68 18.67 7.08 -26.99
N ALA A 69 19.04 6.82 -25.73
CA ALA A 69 19.57 5.53 -25.28
C ALA A 69 18.58 4.35 -25.43
N CYS A 70 17.27 4.59 -25.32
CA CYS A 70 16.25 3.58 -25.59
C CYS A 70 16.00 3.43 -27.09
N ARG A 71 16.01 4.53 -27.85
CA ARG A 71 15.84 4.52 -29.31
C ARG A 71 16.94 3.71 -30.02
N GLN A 72 18.19 3.90 -29.62
CA GLN A 72 19.33 3.11 -30.12
C GLN A 72 19.19 1.63 -29.77
N ALA A 73 18.70 1.31 -28.56
CA ALA A 73 18.50 -0.08 -28.16
C ALA A 73 17.41 -0.80 -28.99
N ILE A 74 16.36 -0.08 -29.42
CA ILE A 74 15.28 -0.62 -30.26
C ILE A 74 15.81 -1.07 -31.63
N GLN A 75 16.82 -0.38 -32.18
CA GLN A 75 17.37 -0.69 -33.51
C GLN A 75 18.03 -2.08 -33.57
N GLY A 76 18.46 -2.64 -32.43
CA GLY A 76 19.05 -3.97 -32.35
C GLY A 76 18.08 -5.09 -31.96
N ARG A 77 17.10 -4.81 -31.09
CA ARG A 77 16.02 -5.71 -30.66
C ARG A 77 14.82 -4.90 -30.14
N PRO A 78 13.57 -5.30 -30.41
CA PRO A 78 12.40 -4.63 -29.84
C PRO A 78 12.48 -4.66 -28.30
N LEU A 79 12.29 -3.49 -27.68
CA LEU A 79 12.21 -3.40 -26.22
C LEU A 79 10.89 -4.02 -25.75
N TRP A 80 10.96 -4.82 -24.68
CA TRP A 80 9.77 -5.42 -24.04
C TRP A 80 8.79 -4.37 -23.51
N ILE A 81 9.29 -3.18 -23.14
CA ILE A 81 8.47 -2.07 -22.64
C ILE A 81 8.91 -0.77 -23.30
N PRO A 82 7.95 0.14 -23.58
CA PRO A 82 8.28 1.49 -24.01
C PRO A 82 9.18 2.24 -23.01
N CYS A 83 9.76 3.35 -23.47
CA CYS A 83 10.55 4.25 -22.63
C CYS A 83 9.62 5.01 -21.66
N LEU A 84 9.40 4.44 -20.47
CA LEU A 84 8.52 5.02 -19.44
C LEU A 84 9.33 5.75 -18.37
N ARG A 85 8.93 6.97 -18.02
CA ARG A 85 9.56 7.80 -16.97
C ARG A 85 8.73 7.80 -15.70
N TYR A 86 8.66 6.64 -15.05
CA TYR A 86 7.99 6.49 -13.76
C TYR A 86 8.99 6.24 -12.65
N LYS A 87 8.75 6.80 -11.46
CA LYS A 87 9.44 6.41 -10.24
C LYS A 87 8.51 5.53 -9.43
N ILE A 88 8.98 4.36 -9.03
CA ILE A 88 8.17 3.43 -8.23
C ILE A 88 7.71 4.05 -6.89
N THR A 89 8.48 5.00 -6.35
CA THR A 89 8.13 5.75 -5.14
C THR A 89 6.96 6.71 -5.33
N ASP A 90 6.59 7.02 -6.57
CA ASP A 90 5.45 7.89 -6.90
C ASP A 90 4.15 7.07 -7.00
N SER A 91 4.19 5.76 -6.74
CA SER A 91 3.00 4.92 -6.67
C SER A 91 2.14 5.28 -5.46
N GLU A 92 0.93 5.80 -5.71
CA GLU A 92 -0.08 5.91 -4.67
C GLU A 92 -0.69 4.53 -4.38
N LEU A 93 -0.69 4.13 -3.10
CA LEU A 93 -1.15 2.81 -2.63
C LEU A 93 -2.29 2.95 -1.61
N LEU A 94 -2.58 4.18 -1.19
CA LEU A 94 -3.47 4.50 -0.09
C LEU A 94 -4.57 5.44 -0.56
N ASP A 95 -5.65 5.41 0.21
CA ASP A 95 -6.64 6.46 0.17
C ASP A 95 -6.08 7.70 0.89
N ASN A 96 -5.57 8.67 0.13
CA ASN A 96 -4.78 9.81 0.62
C ASN A 96 -5.64 11.07 0.82
N ALA A 97 -6.58 11.04 1.76
CA ALA A 97 -7.29 12.26 2.13
C ALA A 97 -6.36 13.30 2.80
N GLU A 98 -6.44 14.56 2.40
CA GLU A 98 -5.61 15.64 2.97
C GLU A 98 -5.89 15.88 4.46
N ARG A 99 -7.13 15.65 4.88
CA ARG A 99 -7.64 15.86 6.24
C ARG A 99 -8.74 14.85 6.57
N PRO A 100 -9.06 14.65 7.86
CA PRO A 100 -10.21 13.84 8.24
C PRO A 100 -11.50 14.39 7.65
N ARG A 101 -12.54 13.55 7.62
CA ARG A 101 -13.84 13.95 7.03
C ARG A 101 -14.38 15.23 7.66
N PRO A 102 -14.60 16.29 6.86
CA PRO A 102 -15.15 17.55 7.38
C PRO A 102 -16.55 17.40 7.98
N THR A 103 -17.28 16.36 7.59
CA THR A 103 -18.61 16.04 8.16
C THR A 103 -18.55 15.51 9.59
N TRP A 104 -17.36 15.17 10.11
CA TRP A 104 -17.17 14.73 11.49
C TRP A 104 -16.64 15.84 12.40
N THR A 105 -15.68 16.62 11.91
CA THR A 105 -15.04 17.69 12.69
C THR A 105 -14.21 18.61 11.78
N SER A 106 -14.05 19.87 12.20
CA SER A 106 -13.16 20.87 11.58
C SER A 106 -11.83 21.06 12.31
N ARG A 107 -11.60 20.33 13.42
CA ARG A 107 -10.41 20.49 14.30
C ARG A 107 -9.08 20.29 13.58
N TRP A 108 -9.01 19.33 12.66
CA TRP A 108 -7.77 18.99 11.92
C TRP A 108 -7.85 19.45 10.47
N LYS A 109 -6.89 20.31 10.09
CA LYS A 109 -6.73 20.77 8.70
C LYS A 109 -5.89 19.81 7.85
N ARG A 110 -5.17 18.89 8.48
CA ARG A 110 -4.27 17.90 7.88
C ARG A 110 -4.33 16.58 8.65
N MET A 111 -3.84 15.50 8.05
CA MET A 111 -3.63 14.21 8.74
C MET A 111 -2.45 14.25 9.72
N GLU A 112 -2.49 15.17 10.68
CA GLU A 112 -1.44 15.41 11.68
C GLU A 112 -1.93 15.05 13.08
N MET A 113 -1.11 14.30 13.82
CA MET A 113 -1.43 13.86 15.18
C MET A 113 -1.27 15.01 16.18
N ILE A 114 -2.40 15.65 16.46
CA ILE A 114 -2.53 16.70 17.47
C ILE A 114 -3.65 16.27 18.41
N ASP A 115 -3.33 16.04 19.67
CA ASP A 115 -4.30 15.66 20.69
C ASP A 115 -5.27 16.80 21.02
N ILE A 116 -6.49 16.43 21.44
CA ILE A 116 -7.39 17.40 22.05
C ILE A 116 -6.85 17.75 23.44
N THR A 117 -6.85 19.04 23.77
CA THR A 117 -6.38 19.54 25.08
C THR A 117 -7.52 20.04 25.97
N ASN A 118 -8.66 20.41 25.38
CA ASN A 118 -9.81 20.93 26.11
C ASN A 118 -10.80 19.80 26.46
N TRP A 119 -10.68 19.28 27.69
CA TRP A 119 -11.45 18.14 28.19
C TRP A 119 -12.54 18.58 29.17
N ALA A 120 -13.72 17.96 29.08
CA ALA A 120 -14.87 18.24 29.95
C ALA A 120 -14.83 17.46 31.28
N SER A 121 -14.03 16.40 31.36
CA SER A 121 -13.83 15.56 32.55
C SER A 121 -12.40 15.05 32.59
N ASP A 122 -11.80 14.84 33.76
CA ASP A 122 -10.52 14.14 33.94
C ASP A 122 -10.63 12.61 33.87
N GLU A 123 -11.85 12.09 33.84
CA GLU A 123 -12.11 10.65 33.78
C GLU A 123 -11.64 10.05 32.45
N ILE A 124 -10.81 9.01 32.54
CA ILE A 124 -10.40 8.18 31.40
C ILE A 124 -11.20 6.89 31.42
N LYS A 125 -11.92 6.64 30.34
CA LYS A 125 -12.69 5.41 30.12
C LYS A 125 -11.97 4.50 29.14
N THR A 126 -12.10 3.19 29.32
CA THR A 126 -11.56 2.20 28.39
C THR A 126 -12.71 1.54 27.63
N ILE A 127 -12.75 1.73 26.32
CA ILE A 127 -13.74 1.10 25.42
C ILE A 127 -13.11 -0.08 24.67
N LYS A 128 -13.92 -1.08 24.34
CA LYS A 128 -13.54 -2.14 23.37
C LYS A 128 -14.19 -1.85 22.03
N VAL A 129 -13.39 -1.90 20.97
CA VAL A 129 -13.81 -1.60 19.59
C VAL A 129 -13.56 -2.81 18.71
N THR A 130 -14.53 -3.13 17.84
CA THR A 130 -14.43 -4.21 16.85
C THR A 130 -14.85 -3.75 15.46
N GLN A 131 -14.37 -4.47 14.45
CA GLN A 131 -14.81 -4.36 13.06
C GLN A 131 -15.60 -5.59 12.60
N GLY A 132 -15.89 -6.53 13.52
CA GLY A 132 -16.52 -7.80 13.20
C GLY A 132 -15.66 -8.69 12.29
N VAL A 133 -14.33 -8.63 12.45
CA VAL A 133 -13.37 -9.45 11.72
C VAL A 133 -12.79 -10.48 12.68
N GLY A 134 -13.02 -11.77 12.42
CA GLY A 134 -12.37 -12.85 13.19
C GLY A 134 -12.62 -12.86 14.70
N ASN A 135 -13.75 -12.31 15.17
CA ASN A 135 -14.03 -12.09 16.60
C ASN A 135 -12.94 -11.28 17.34
N THR A 136 -12.26 -10.39 16.64
CA THR A 136 -11.17 -9.58 17.19
C THR A 136 -11.68 -8.22 17.69
N TRP A 137 -11.00 -7.68 18.70
CA TRP A 137 -11.27 -6.36 19.26
C TRP A 137 -9.99 -5.74 19.85
N TYR A 138 -9.94 -4.42 19.93
CA TYR A 138 -8.88 -3.68 20.62
C TYR A 138 -9.46 -2.71 21.64
N ALA A 139 -8.68 -2.41 22.69
CA ALA A 139 -9.08 -1.48 23.74
C ALA A 139 -8.44 -0.11 23.53
N LEU A 140 -9.21 0.96 23.73
CA LEU A 140 -8.70 2.34 23.64
C LEU A 140 -9.16 3.14 24.85
N LYS A 141 -8.27 4.03 25.30
CA LYS A 141 -8.56 5.03 26.32
C LYS A 141 -9.19 6.26 25.67
N VAL A 142 -10.33 6.67 26.20
CA VAL A 142 -11.10 7.81 25.73
C VAL A 142 -11.44 8.75 26.87
N ARG A 143 -11.62 10.02 26.54
CA ARG A 143 -11.91 11.09 27.49
C ARG A 143 -12.98 12.01 26.88
N GLN A 144 -13.82 12.58 27.74
CA GLN A 144 -14.89 13.47 27.29
C GLN A 144 -14.32 14.84 26.94
N PHE A 145 -14.52 15.32 25.71
CA PHE A 145 -14.07 16.63 25.26
C PHE A 145 -15.17 17.68 25.36
N VAL A 146 -14.80 18.96 25.38
CA VAL A 146 -15.76 20.07 25.22
C VAL A 146 -15.97 20.31 23.72
N PRO A 147 -17.20 20.10 23.19
CA PRO A 147 -17.50 20.33 21.78
C PRO A 147 -17.23 21.78 21.37
N VAL A 148 -16.72 21.97 20.15
CA VAL A 148 -16.53 23.28 19.54
C VAL A 148 -17.28 23.36 18.22
N GLU A 149 -17.38 24.57 17.66
CA GLU A 149 -18.00 24.78 16.35
C GLU A 149 -17.35 23.89 15.28
N GLY A 150 -18.20 23.17 14.53
CA GLY A 150 -17.78 22.23 13.49
C GLY A 150 -17.64 20.78 13.96
N ASP A 151 -17.73 20.47 15.25
CA ASP A 151 -17.80 19.08 15.73
C ASP A 151 -19.20 18.49 15.53
N ALA A 152 -19.27 17.32 14.89
CA ALA A 152 -20.51 16.56 14.81
C ALA A 152 -20.71 15.72 16.08
N LEU A 153 -21.90 15.83 16.67
CA LEU A 153 -22.36 14.99 17.80
C LEU A 153 -23.37 13.91 17.37
N ALA A 154 -23.46 13.65 16.07
CA ALA A 154 -24.29 12.59 15.53
C ALA A 154 -23.67 11.97 14.28
N ARG A 155 -23.89 10.68 14.08
CA ARG A 155 -23.68 10.01 12.81
C ARG A 155 -24.93 10.13 11.96
N ARG A 156 -24.75 10.48 10.69
CA ARG A 156 -25.85 10.59 9.73
C ARG A 156 -25.53 9.79 8.49
N TRP A 157 -26.53 9.08 7.97
CA TRP A 157 -26.44 8.32 6.72
C TRP A 157 -27.82 8.24 6.06
N VAL A 158 -27.87 7.74 4.83
CA VAL A 158 -29.13 7.44 4.13
C VAL A 158 -29.28 5.93 4.06
N ALA A 159 -30.44 5.41 4.42
CA ALA A 159 -30.84 4.01 4.26
C ALA A 159 -32.24 3.97 3.65
N ASP A 160 -32.41 3.23 2.56
CA ASP A 160 -33.69 3.11 1.83
C ASP A 160 -34.34 4.47 1.48
N GLY A 161 -33.50 5.43 1.07
CA GLY A 161 -33.93 6.80 0.76
C GLY A 161 -34.26 7.69 1.97
N GLN A 162 -34.23 7.13 3.18
CA GLN A 162 -34.51 7.86 4.43
C GLN A 162 -33.23 8.27 5.14
N LYS A 163 -33.21 9.50 5.67
CA LYS A 163 -32.11 10.00 6.49
C LYS A 163 -32.18 9.35 7.87
N GLN A 164 -31.09 8.71 8.27
CA GLN A 164 -30.91 8.08 9.57
C GLN A 164 -29.93 8.88 10.42
N GLU A 165 -30.15 8.88 11.74
CA GLU A 165 -29.32 9.60 12.70
C GLU A 165 -29.08 8.78 13.97
N PHE A 166 -27.82 8.73 14.41
CA PHE A 166 -27.40 8.16 15.69
C PHE A 166 -26.71 9.26 16.50
N MET A 167 -27.28 9.64 17.65
CA MET A 167 -26.67 10.62 18.55
C MET A 167 -25.47 10.02 19.27
N CYS A 168 -24.35 10.73 19.27
CA CYS A 168 -23.09 10.31 19.88
C CYS A 168 -22.71 11.20 21.07
N THR A 169 -22.05 10.62 22.06
CA THR A 169 -21.45 11.38 23.16
C THR A 169 -20.12 12.01 22.75
N PRO A 170 -19.72 13.14 23.36
CA PRO A 170 -18.51 13.87 22.99
C PRO A 170 -17.26 13.24 23.62
N TYR A 171 -16.96 12.00 23.22
CA TYR A 171 -15.74 11.30 23.61
C TYR A 171 -14.77 11.22 22.45
N ALA A 172 -13.49 11.34 22.79
CA ALA A 172 -12.36 11.30 21.87
C ALA A 172 -11.24 10.44 22.47
N VAL A 173 -10.31 9.99 21.63
CA VAL A 173 -9.10 9.27 22.05
C VAL A 173 -8.29 10.17 22.97
N ALA A 174 -7.91 9.64 24.14
CA ALA A 174 -7.22 10.41 25.19
C ALA A 174 -5.75 10.71 24.84
N ASP A 175 -5.06 9.75 24.20
CA ASP A 175 -3.69 9.90 23.68
C ASP A 175 -3.60 9.19 22.33
N MET A 176 -3.43 9.98 21.27
CA MET A 176 -3.37 9.47 19.89
C MET A 176 -2.13 8.59 19.63
N ARG A 177 -1.00 8.83 20.32
CA ARG A 177 0.22 8.03 20.14
C ARG A 177 0.12 6.69 20.87
N GLU A 178 -0.47 6.66 22.06
CA GLU A 178 -0.79 5.41 22.76
C GLU A 178 -1.76 4.58 21.92
N ALA A 179 -2.84 5.20 21.41
CA ALA A 179 -3.79 4.54 20.53
C ALA A 179 -3.11 3.99 19.25
N GLY A 180 -2.22 4.74 18.63
CA GLY A 180 -1.50 4.28 17.44
C GLY A 180 -0.56 3.10 17.71
N ARG A 181 0.06 3.03 18.89
CA ARG A 181 0.83 1.84 19.31
C ARG A 181 -0.07 0.61 19.46
N VAL A 182 -1.23 0.78 20.10
CA VAL A 182 -2.23 -0.30 20.24
C VAL A 182 -2.71 -0.78 18.86
N LEU A 183 -3.07 0.13 17.97
CA LEU A 183 -3.58 -0.20 16.64
C LEU A 183 -2.51 -0.87 15.77
N SER A 184 -1.27 -0.42 15.85
CA SER A 184 -0.16 -1.04 15.13
C SER A 184 0.02 -2.49 15.59
N ALA A 185 0.11 -2.74 16.90
CA ALA A 185 0.26 -4.08 17.44
C ALA A 185 -0.95 -4.98 17.10
N PHE A 186 -2.16 -4.43 17.18
CA PHE A 186 -3.39 -5.13 16.82
C PHE A 186 -3.42 -5.52 15.33
N SER A 187 -3.01 -4.61 14.43
CA SER A 187 -2.98 -4.88 12.99
C SER A 187 -2.03 -6.03 12.62
N GLU A 188 -0.93 -6.16 13.35
CA GLU A 188 0.05 -7.24 13.14
C GLU A 188 -0.44 -8.58 13.72
N SER A 189 -1.00 -8.56 14.94
CA SER A 189 -1.43 -9.79 15.61
C SER A 189 -2.67 -10.43 14.99
N THR A 190 -3.54 -9.63 14.37
CA THR A 190 -4.82 -10.11 13.79
C THR A 190 -4.75 -10.41 12.29
N LEU A 191 -3.59 -10.26 11.66
CA LEU A 191 -3.42 -10.43 10.21
C LEU A 191 -3.93 -11.81 9.71
N LYS A 192 -3.68 -12.88 10.47
CA LYS A 192 -4.13 -14.23 10.10
C LYS A 192 -5.65 -14.34 10.10
N ASP A 193 -6.32 -13.75 11.07
CA ASP A 193 -7.79 -13.74 11.16
C ASP A 193 -8.40 -12.83 10.09
N ALA A 194 -7.76 -11.71 9.79
CA ALA A 194 -8.14 -10.86 8.66
C ALA A 194 -8.04 -11.62 7.33
N LEU A 195 -6.96 -12.38 7.09
CA LEU A 195 -6.83 -13.20 5.88
C LEU A 195 -7.95 -14.24 5.79
N LYS A 196 -8.21 -14.98 6.86
CA LYS A 196 -9.31 -15.95 6.88
C LYS A 196 -10.64 -15.28 6.59
N PHE A 197 -10.93 -14.16 7.23
CA PHE A 197 -12.19 -13.45 7.07
C PHE A 197 -12.39 -12.95 5.64
N TRP A 198 -11.40 -12.27 5.07
CA TRP A 198 -11.51 -11.66 3.74
C TRP A 198 -11.37 -12.67 2.59
N LEU A 199 -10.77 -13.84 2.85
CA LEU A 199 -10.57 -14.89 1.85
C LEU A 199 -11.48 -16.11 2.04
N ALA A 200 -12.32 -16.16 3.08
CA ALA A 200 -13.16 -17.32 3.42
C ALA A 200 -14.08 -17.77 2.27
N ASN A 201 -14.63 -16.81 1.53
CA ASN A 201 -15.48 -17.04 0.36
C ASN A 201 -14.76 -16.62 -0.94
N GLY A 202 -13.42 -16.52 -0.86
CA GLY A 202 -12.59 -15.92 -1.89
C GLY A 202 -12.35 -16.85 -3.06
N ASP A 203 -12.16 -16.22 -4.22
CA ASP A 203 -11.67 -16.87 -5.41
C ASP A 203 -10.34 -17.63 -5.16
N THR A 204 -10.21 -18.82 -5.75
CA THR A 204 -9.07 -19.75 -5.58
C THR A 204 -7.72 -19.11 -5.84
N LEU A 205 -7.60 -18.25 -6.87
CA LEU A 205 -6.35 -17.61 -7.23
C LEU A 205 -5.95 -16.54 -6.19
N LEU A 206 -6.90 -15.70 -5.76
CA LEU A 206 -6.66 -14.71 -4.69
C LEU A 206 -6.25 -15.43 -3.40
N ALA A 207 -7.05 -16.39 -2.94
CA ALA A 207 -6.83 -17.08 -1.67
C ALA A 207 -5.45 -17.76 -1.62
N LYS A 208 -5.09 -18.55 -2.64
CA LYS A 208 -3.77 -19.21 -2.66
C LYS A 208 -2.61 -18.24 -2.79
N THR A 209 -2.76 -17.14 -3.53
CA THR A 209 -1.71 -16.13 -3.68
C THR A 209 -1.45 -15.39 -2.37
N TYR A 210 -2.50 -15.00 -1.64
CA TYR A 210 -2.36 -14.39 -0.32
C TYR A 210 -1.77 -15.36 0.71
N LEU A 211 -2.18 -16.64 0.69
CA LEU A 211 -1.59 -17.65 1.58
C LEU A 211 -0.11 -17.91 1.26
N MET A 212 0.26 -17.93 -0.03
CA MET A 212 1.65 -18.02 -0.45
C MET A 212 2.45 -16.81 0.04
N ALA A 213 1.95 -15.59 -0.16
CA ALA A 213 2.57 -14.37 0.35
C ALA A 213 2.76 -14.39 1.88
N TYR A 214 1.72 -14.79 2.61
CA TYR A 214 1.78 -14.92 4.07
C TYR A 214 2.84 -15.93 4.50
N ARG A 215 2.84 -17.15 3.94
CA ARG A 215 3.85 -18.18 4.28
C ARG A 215 5.25 -17.71 3.93
N TYR A 216 5.44 -17.19 2.72
CA TYR A 216 6.74 -16.78 2.21
C TYR A 216 7.33 -15.58 2.97
N SER A 217 6.47 -14.76 3.60
CA SER A 217 6.92 -13.71 4.54
C SER A 217 7.68 -14.25 5.77
N PHE A 218 7.53 -15.54 6.10
CA PHE A 218 8.27 -16.21 7.17
C PHE A 218 9.34 -17.16 6.64
N THR A 219 9.09 -17.84 5.52
CA THR A 219 9.91 -18.97 5.07
C THR A 219 10.90 -18.64 3.94
N ALA A 220 10.83 -17.45 3.33
CA ALA A 220 11.80 -17.05 2.31
C ALA A 220 13.22 -17.06 2.88
N GLU A 221 14.20 -17.56 2.12
CA GLU A 221 15.60 -17.62 2.56
C GLU A 221 16.23 -16.22 2.62
N ASN A 222 15.93 -15.41 1.60
CA ASN A 222 16.34 -14.01 1.55
C ASN A 222 15.55 -13.18 2.58
N GLU A 223 16.27 -12.47 3.45
CA GLU A 223 15.67 -11.59 4.45
C GLU A 223 14.87 -10.44 3.82
N ASP A 224 15.38 -9.87 2.73
CA ASP A 224 14.70 -8.75 2.06
C ASP A 224 13.34 -9.17 1.48
N ASP A 225 13.23 -10.41 1.00
CA ASP A 225 11.97 -10.99 0.53
C ASP A 225 10.96 -11.11 1.68
N ARG A 226 11.42 -11.63 2.83
CA ARG A 226 10.59 -11.72 4.05
C ARG A 226 10.10 -10.35 4.48
N LEU A 227 10.99 -9.37 4.56
CA LEU A 227 10.67 -8.01 5.02
C LEU A 227 9.75 -7.27 4.04
N LEU A 228 9.94 -7.43 2.72
CA LEU A 228 9.02 -6.89 1.73
C LEU A 228 7.60 -7.44 1.92
N LEU A 229 7.46 -8.76 2.08
CA LEU A 229 6.14 -9.37 2.20
C LEU A 229 5.49 -9.06 3.55
N LYS A 230 6.24 -9.05 4.65
CA LYS A 230 5.72 -8.63 5.97
C LYS A 230 5.17 -7.20 5.93
N SER A 231 5.94 -6.25 5.40
CA SER A 231 5.50 -4.86 5.26
C SER A 231 4.32 -4.72 4.30
N THR A 232 4.29 -5.47 3.20
CA THR A 232 3.15 -5.50 2.26
C THR A 232 1.87 -6.00 2.93
N MET A 233 1.95 -7.08 3.71
CA MET A 233 0.81 -7.64 4.41
C MET A 233 0.29 -6.72 5.52
N ARG A 234 1.21 -6.06 6.24
CA ARG A 234 0.87 -5.03 7.23
C ARG A 234 0.14 -3.85 6.57
N LEU A 235 0.64 -3.36 5.44
CA LEU A 235 0.00 -2.29 4.66
C LEU A 235 -1.41 -2.69 4.22
N TRP A 236 -1.54 -3.90 3.65
CA TRP A 236 -2.83 -4.43 3.20
C TRP A 236 -3.83 -4.54 4.36
N GLY A 237 -3.42 -5.16 5.48
CA GLY A 237 -4.26 -5.35 6.66
C GLY A 237 -4.73 -4.01 7.24
N ALA A 238 -3.80 -3.08 7.45
CA ALA A 238 -4.11 -1.75 7.94
C ALA A 238 -5.03 -0.95 6.99
N SER A 239 -4.83 -1.07 5.67
CA SER A 239 -5.71 -0.44 4.67
C SER A 239 -7.14 -0.96 4.78
N ARG A 240 -7.32 -2.28 4.94
CA ARG A 240 -8.65 -2.89 5.14
C ARG A 240 -9.27 -2.42 6.45
N MET A 241 -8.50 -2.37 7.53
CA MET A 241 -8.96 -1.84 8.81
C MET A 241 -9.44 -0.39 8.66
N MET A 242 -8.67 0.51 8.05
CA MET A 242 -9.09 1.91 7.88
C MET A 242 -10.39 2.04 7.05
N SER A 243 -10.57 1.18 6.04
CA SER A 243 -11.73 1.25 5.12
C SER A 243 -13.05 0.70 5.70
N ARG A 244 -12.99 -0.02 6.82
CA ARG A 244 -14.12 -0.75 7.41
C ARG A 244 -14.69 -0.03 8.63
N SER A 245 -16.02 0.02 8.72
CA SER A 245 -16.72 0.57 9.87
C SER A 245 -16.41 -0.24 11.14
N ALA A 246 -16.21 0.47 12.24
CA ALA A 246 -16.01 -0.11 13.57
C ALA A 246 -17.08 0.41 14.55
N TRP A 247 -17.33 -0.36 15.60
CA TRP A 247 -18.31 -0.02 16.64
C TRP A 247 -17.79 -0.46 18.02
N ILE A 248 -18.35 0.16 19.06
CA ILE A 248 -18.07 -0.20 20.44
C ILE A 248 -18.78 -1.52 20.75
N CYS A 249 -18.06 -2.46 21.34
CA CYS A 249 -18.54 -3.81 21.67
C CYS A 249 -18.21 -4.25 23.10
N GLY A 250 -17.71 -3.34 23.94
CA GLY A 250 -17.44 -3.58 25.36
C GLY A 250 -18.62 -3.19 26.26
N GLU A 251 -18.46 -3.45 27.56
CA GLU A 251 -19.43 -3.05 28.59
C GLU A 251 -19.56 -1.52 28.73
N GLU A 252 -18.45 -0.79 28.60
CA GLU A 252 -18.45 0.67 28.57
C GLU A 252 -18.97 1.17 27.21
N THR A 253 -20.17 1.75 27.21
CA THR A 253 -20.88 2.23 26.01
C THR A 253 -20.82 3.74 25.82
N LEU A 254 -20.12 4.45 26.70
CA LEU A 254 -20.06 5.91 26.78
C LEU A 254 -21.43 6.55 26.98
N GLY A 255 -22.33 5.85 27.67
CA GLY A 255 -23.72 6.26 27.90
C GLY A 255 -24.60 6.20 26.66
N MET A 256 -24.12 5.62 25.55
CA MET A 256 -24.90 5.45 24.33
C MET A 256 -25.66 4.12 24.36
N THR A 257 -26.81 4.10 23.68
CA THR A 257 -27.65 2.90 23.52
C THR A 257 -27.70 2.45 22.06
N THR A 258 -27.89 1.15 21.87
CA THR A 258 -28.14 0.59 20.53
C THR A 258 -29.50 1.03 20.01
N ARG A 259 -29.64 1.06 18.69
CA ARG A 259 -30.92 1.31 18.02
C ARG A 259 -31.09 0.34 16.85
N ASP A 260 -32.34 0.01 16.56
CA ASP A 260 -32.69 -0.75 15.37
C ASP A 260 -32.95 0.21 14.21
N TYR A 261 -32.21 0.03 13.12
CA TYR A 261 -32.33 0.80 11.88
C TYR A 261 -32.85 -0.07 10.73
N GLY A 262 -33.43 -1.23 11.05
CA GLY A 262 -33.92 -2.21 10.10
C GLY A 262 -32.90 -3.28 9.71
N PRO A 263 -33.35 -4.38 9.08
CA PRO A 263 -32.53 -5.55 8.77
C PRO A 263 -31.42 -5.27 7.75
N ASN A 264 -31.61 -4.25 6.90
CA ASN A 264 -30.66 -3.90 5.84
C ASN A 264 -29.58 -2.91 6.28
N SER A 265 -29.70 -2.35 7.50
CA SER A 265 -28.74 -1.37 7.98
C SER A 265 -27.56 -2.04 8.69
N PRO A 266 -26.31 -1.83 8.22
CA PRO A 266 -25.12 -2.36 8.91
C PRO A 266 -24.87 -1.67 10.25
N SER A 267 -25.65 -0.66 10.62
CA SER A 267 -25.57 0.05 11.90
C SER A 267 -26.58 -0.47 12.95
N THR A 268 -27.50 -1.35 12.55
CA THR A 268 -28.53 -1.91 13.44
C THR A 268 -27.91 -2.64 14.62
N ASN A 269 -28.41 -2.33 15.81
CA ASN A 269 -27.98 -2.92 17.08
C ASN A 269 -26.48 -2.73 17.39
N ARG A 270 -25.88 -1.64 16.91
CA ARG A 270 -24.46 -1.29 17.17
C ARG A 270 -24.33 0.06 17.83
N ILE A 271 -23.32 0.21 18.70
CA ILE A 271 -22.92 1.49 19.27
C ILE A 271 -21.86 2.11 18.36
N LEU A 272 -22.27 3.10 17.57
CA LEU A 272 -21.38 3.72 16.59
C LEU A 272 -20.32 4.58 17.29
N MET A 273 -19.10 4.55 16.77
CA MET A 273 -18.03 5.40 17.29
C MET A 273 -18.38 6.88 17.10
N PRO A 274 -18.09 7.78 18.07
CA PRO A 274 -18.32 9.21 17.89
C PRO A 274 -17.60 9.79 16.66
N PRO A 275 -18.15 10.86 16.02
CA PRO A 275 -17.53 11.46 14.84
C PRO A 275 -16.10 11.97 15.07
N VAL A 276 -15.87 12.74 16.15
CA VAL A 276 -14.55 13.28 16.50
C VAL A 276 -13.53 12.17 16.79
N PHE A 277 -13.94 11.15 17.55
CA PHE A 277 -13.14 9.94 17.77
C PHE A 277 -12.73 9.30 16.42
N SER A 278 -13.67 9.21 15.47
CA SER A 278 -13.39 8.56 14.18
C SER A 278 -12.46 9.37 13.31
N ALA A 279 -12.51 10.69 13.41
CA ALA A 279 -11.53 11.57 12.77
C ALA A 279 -10.13 11.33 13.35
N GLN A 280 -9.98 11.21 14.67
CA GLN A 280 -8.70 10.85 15.28
C GLN A 280 -8.20 9.48 14.80
N MET A 281 -9.09 8.49 14.68
CA MET A 281 -8.71 7.18 14.15
C MET A 281 -8.17 7.26 12.72
N GLU A 282 -8.82 8.03 11.82
CA GLU A 282 -8.31 8.25 10.45
C GLU A 282 -6.89 8.85 10.50
N ILE A 283 -6.65 9.85 11.34
CA ILE A 283 -5.32 10.46 11.51
C ILE A 283 -4.31 9.43 12.01
N ILE A 284 -4.64 8.69 13.07
CA ILE A 284 -3.73 7.72 13.70
C ILE A 284 -3.33 6.64 12.69
N PHE A 285 -4.29 6.07 11.97
CA PHE A 285 -4.00 5.05 10.95
C PHE A 285 -3.08 5.60 9.86
N VAL A 286 -3.38 6.78 9.32
CA VAL A 286 -2.58 7.38 8.26
C VAL A 286 -1.17 7.69 8.74
N ALA A 287 -1.04 8.43 9.84
CA ALA A 287 0.23 8.96 10.31
C ALA A 287 1.17 7.90 10.91
N MET A 288 0.64 6.93 11.68
CA MET A 288 1.48 5.96 12.39
C MET A 288 1.63 4.62 11.69
N ILE A 289 0.73 4.27 10.76
CA ILE A 289 0.71 2.93 10.16
C ILE A 289 0.85 3.01 8.66
N LEU A 290 -0.11 3.63 7.96
CA LEU A 290 -0.22 3.51 6.51
C LEU A 290 0.91 4.24 5.76
N GLU A 291 1.14 5.53 6.03
CA GLU A 291 2.18 6.30 5.35
C GLU A 291 3.60 5.77 5.61
N PRO A 292 3.99 5.45 6.86
CA PRO A 292 5.29 4.80 7.12
C PRO A 292 5.43 3.46 6.38
N THR A 293 4.41 2.61 6.43
CA THR A 293 4.47 1.26 5.82
C THR A 293 4.47 1.35 4.28
N LYS A 294 3.73 2.29 3.68
CA LYS A 294 3.77 2.56 2.23
C LYS A 294 5.19 2.92 1.78
N LYS A 295 5.85 3.85 2.48
CA LYS A 295 7.24 4.26 2.19
C LYS A 295 8.20 3.08 2.31
N GLU A 296 8.03 2.26 3.34
CA GLU A 296 8.82 1.05 3.54
C GLU A 296 8.64 0.06 2.38
N VAL A 297 7.41 -0.30 2.03
CA VAL A 297 7.09 -1.24 0.94
C VAL A 297 7.69 -0.78 -0.37
N LEU A 298 7.47 0.48 -0.76
CA LEU A 298 7.98 1.02 -2.04
C LEU A 298 9.52 1.10 -2.06
N SER A 299 10.15 1.41 -0.93
CA SER A 299 11.60 1.43 -0.81
C SER A 299 12.19 0.02 -0.95
N ARG A 300 11.63 -0.97 -0.24
CA ARG A 300 12.06 -2.37 -0.32
C ARG A 300 11.84 -2.97 -1.70
N LEU A 301 10.66 -2.74 -2.28
CA LEU A 301 10.32 -3.21 -3.63
C LEU A 301 11.29 -2.63 -4.67
N LYS A 302 11.61 -1.32 -4.56
CA LYS A 302 12.60 -0.68 -5.42
C LYS A 302 13.97 -1.34 -5.32
N ALA A 303 14.45 -1.58 -4.10
CA ALA A 303 15.75 -2.22 -3.87
C ALA A 303 15.79 -3.62 -4.49
N LEU A 304 14.78 -4.44 -4.20
CA LEU A 304 14.69 -5.79 -4.75
C LEU A 304 14.60 -5.79 -6.28
N ILE A 305 13.82 -4.92 -6.90
CA ILE A 305 13.76 -4.83 -8.37
C ILE A 305 15.13 -4.47 -8.98
N GLN A 306 15.87 -3.56 -8.34
CA GLN A 306 17.20 -3.16 -8.81
C GLN A 306 18.20 -4.32 -8.73
N ASP A 307 18.19 -5.07 -7.63
CA ASP A 307 19.11 -6.20 -7.42
C ASP A 307 18.73 -7.44 -8.24
N ASN A 308 17.43 -7.71 -8.38
CA ASN A 308 16.89 -8.88 -9.06
C ASN A 308 17.22 -8.92 -10.57
N THR A 309 17.60 -7.78 -11.15
CA THR A 309 18.05 -7.73 -12.56
C THR A 309 19.27 -8.59 -12.86
N ARG A 310 20.04 -8.98 -11.84
CA ARG A 310 21.27 -9.78 -12.01
C ARG A 310 21.08 -11.26 -11.72
N ASN A 311 20.23 -11.63 -10.76
CA ASN A 311 20.18 -13.00 -10.21
C ASN A 311 18.78 -13.64 -10.16
N ARG A 312 17.70 -12.88 -10.45
CA ARG A 312 16.30 -13.33 -10.46
C ARG A 312 15.79 -14.00 -9.17
N ARG A 313 16.53 -13.92 -8.06
CA ARG A 313 16.26 -14.68 -6.82
C ARG A 313 14.99 -14.23 -6.08
N SER A 314 14.57 -12.98 -6.26
CA SER A 314 13.45 -12.37 -5.55
C SER A 314 12.20 -12.22 -6.42
N TRP A 315 12.14 -12.90 -7.58
CA TRP A 315 11.01 -12.77 -8.51
C TRP A 315 9.68 -13.09 -7.82
N LEU A 316 9.61 -14.18 -7.05
CA LEU A 316 8.38 -14.60 -6.38
C LEU A 316 7.92 -13.55 -5.36
N ALA A 317 8.84 -12.99 -4.56
CA ALA A 317 8.51 -11.93 -3.60
C ALA A 317 7.99 -10.67 -4.30
N ILE A 318 8.61 -10.27 -5.42
CA ILE A 318 8.15 -9.13 -6.25
C ILE A 318 6.76 -9.41 -6.83
N TYR A 319 6.55 -10.60 -7.40
CA TYR A 319 5.25 -11.02 -7.95
C TYR A 319 4.16 -10.95 -6.88
N LEU A 320 4.38 -11.57 -5.72
CA LEU A 320 3.41 -11.60 -4.62
C LEU A 320 3.12 -10.19 -4.10
N CYS A 321 4.15 -9.36 -3.91
CA CYS A 321 3.99 -7.98 -3.48
C CYS A 321 3.14 -7.18 -4.47
N VAL A 322 3.50 -7.17 -5.75
CA VAL A 322 2.78 -6.42 -6.79
C VAL A 322 1.34 -6.92 -6.91
N PHE A 323 1.12 -8.23 -6.91
CA PHE A 323 -0.22 -8.82 -6.95
C PHE A 323 -1.11 -8.29 -5.81
N LEU A 324 -0.60 -8.33 -4.57
CA LEU A 324 -1.33 -7.87 -3.39
C LEU A 324 -1.63 -6.36 -3.44
N LEU A 325 -0.68 -5.56 -3.92
CA LEU A 325 -0.87 -4.10 -4.07
C LEU A 325 -1.89 -3.76 -5.16
N LEU A 326 -1.87 -4.46 -6.30
CA LEU A 326 -2.84 -4.27 -7.39
C LEU A 326 -4.24 -4.71 -6.97
N HIS A 327 -4.36 -5.82 -6.23
CA HIS A 327 -5.62 -6.23 -5.63
C HIS A 327 -6.13 -5.18 -4.63
N SER A 328 -5.24 -4.67 -3.76
CA SER A 328 -5.60 -3.62 -2.81
C SER A 328 -6.14 -2.36 -3.50
N CYS A 329 -5.56 -1.98 -4.65
CA CYS A 329 -6.05 -0.89 -5.48
C CYS A 329 -7.50 -1.14 -5.95
N ALA A 330 -7.79 -2.30 -6.56
CA ALA A 330 -9.15 -2.66 -6.97
C ALA A 330 -10.16 -2.59 -5.81
N LEU A 331 -9.78 -3.11 -4.63
CA LEU A 331 -10.65 -3.08 -3.46
C LEU A 331 -10.88 -1.67 -2.91
N LEU A 332 -9.91 -0.75 -3.00
CA LEU A 332 -10.12 0.66 -2.62
C LEU A 332 -11.05 1.36 -3.63
N THR A 333 -10.84 1.10 -4.93
CA THR A 333 -11.68 1.61 -6.01
C THR A 333 -13.14 1.15 -5.86
N ALA A 334 -13.37 -0.15 -5.62
CA ALA A 334 -14.69 -0.70 -5.37
C ALA A 334 -15.38 -0.05 -4.16
N ARG A 335 -14.63 0.18 -3.08
CA ARG A 335 -15.15 0.80 -1.85
C ARG A 335 -15.54 2.26 -2.07
N ASP A 336 -14.80 3.00 -2.89
CA ASP A 336 -15.12 4.39 -3.20
C ASP A 336 -16.32 4.50 -4.16
N ASN A 337 -16.45 3.57 -5.12
CA ASN A 337 -17.64 3.43 -5.95
C ASN A 337 -18.89 3.09 -5.13
N GLU A 338 -18.79 2.13 -4.20
CA GLU A 338 -19.86 1.81 -3.25
C GLU A 338 -20.26 3.04 -2.43
N ARG A 339 -19.28 3.82 -1.97
CA ARG A 339 -19.53 5.06 -1.24
C ARG A 339 -20.27 6.10 -2.09
N ALA A 340 -19.92 6.27 -3.36
CA ALA A 340 -20.62 7.19 -4.26
C ALA A 340 -22.12 6.85 -4.32
N ARG A 341 -22.44 5.56 -4.52
CA ARG A 341 -23.82 5.05 -4.54
C ARG A 341 -24.54 5.28 -3.21
N LEU A 342 -23.91 4.94 -2.09
CA LEU A 342 -24.49 5.13 -0.75
C LEU A 342 -24.73 6.60 -0.38
N GLN A 343 -24.00 7.53 -1.00
CA GLN A 343 -24.16 8.96 -0.79
C GLN A 343 -25.05 9.64 -1.85
N GLY A 344 -25.57 8.88 -2.82
CA GLY A 344 -26.41 9.41 -3.90
C GLY A 344 -25.66 10.35 -4.86
N VAL A 345 -24.34 10.21 -4.95
CA VAL A 345 -23.48 10.97 -5.87
C VAL A 345 -23.62 10.39 -7.28
N SER A 346 -23.76 11.24 -8.30
CA SER A 346 -24.00 10.80 -9.69
C SER A 346 -22.73 10.30 -10.37
N GLU A 347 -21.57 10.77 -9.93
CA GLU A 347 -20.27 10.32 -10.39
C GLU A 347 -19.98 8.86 -10.02
N ARG A 348 -19.19 8.17 -10.86
CA ARG A 348 -18.77 6.78 -10.62
C ARG A 348 -18.00 6.62 -9.30
N PHE A 349 -17.26 7.62 -8.88
CA PHE A 349 -16.43 7.56 -7.67
C PHE A 349 -16.74 8.76 -6.77
N TYR A 350 -16.71 8.52 -5.45
CA TYR A 350 -16.95 9.56 -4.45
C TYR A 350 -15.80 10.57 -4.43
N ARG A 351 -14.57 10.13 -4.72
CA ARG A 351 -13.37 10.97 -4.83
C ARG A 351 -12.58 10.65 -6.10
N PRO A 352 -13.01 11.17 -7.27
CA PRO A 352 -12.41 10.84 -8.56
C PRO A 352 -10.90 11.07 -8.62
N ARG A 353 -10.39 12.18 -8.05
CA ARG A 353 -8.96 12.49 -8.03
C ARG A 353 -8.12 11.47 -7.24
N VAL A 354 -8.60 11.04 -6.06
CA VAL A 354 -7.89 10.03 -5.25
C VAL A 354 -7.84 8.69 -6.00
N ILE A 355 -8.93 8.32 -6.67
CA ILE A 355 -9.00 7.11 -7.48
C ILE A 355 -8.08 7.18 -8.70
N GLU A 356 -7.96 8.35 -9.34
CA GLU A 356 -6.99 8.58 -10.42
C GLU A 356 -5.54 8.38 -9.94
N GLU A 357 -5.19 8.93 -8.78
CA GLU A 357 -3.86 8.76 -8.19
C GLU A 357 -3.56 7.28 -7.88
N LEU A 358 -4.53 6.55 -7.30
CA LEU A 358 -4.43 5.11 -7.04
C LEU A 358 -4.24 4.28 -8.33
N HIS A 359 -5.02 4.58 -9.37
CA HIS A 359 -4.91 3.89 -10.66
C HIS A 359 -3.57 4.19 -11.35
N ASN A 360 -3.09 5.43 -11.24
CA ASN A 360 -1.76 5.79 -11.69
C ASN A 360 -0.67 5.03 -10.91
N GLY A 361 -0.85 4.85 -9.61
CA GLY A 361 0.02 4.02 -8.77
C GLY A 361 0.10 2.57 -9.23
N ALA A 362 -1.05 1.95 -9.52
CA ALA A 362 -1.13 0.60 -10.08
C ALA A 362 -0.42 0.49 -11.45
N LYS A 363 -0.61 1.48 -12.33
CA LYS A 363 0.10 1.56 -13.63
C LYS A 363 1.61 1.64 -13.46
N ILE A 364 2.11 2.40 -12.48
CA ILE A 364 3.54 2.47 -12.17
C ILE A 364 4.05 1.10 -11.71
N LEU A 365 3.33 0.43 -10.80
CA LEU A 365 3.70 -0.91 -10.33
C LEU A 365 3.77 -1.92 -11.49
N LEU A 366 2.76 -1.92 -12.36
CA LEU A 366 2.73 -2.76 -13.57
C LEU A 366 3.91 -2.49 -14.51
N ALA A 367 4.25 -1.22 -14.73
CA ALA A 367 5.40 -0.87 -15.56
C ALA A 367 6.72 -1.40 -15.00
N TYR A 368 6.91 -1.33 -13.68
CA TYR A 368 8.09 -1.88 -13.01
C TYR A 368 8.08 -3.41 -12.99
N PHE A 369 6.93 -4.03 -12.74
CA PHE A 369 6.74 -5.48 -12.77
C PHE A 369 7.08 -6.05 -14.15
N HIS A 370 6.52 -5.47 -15.22
CA HIS A 370 6.80 -5.93 -16.58
C HIS A 370 8.25 -5.68 -16.98
N PHE A 371 8.88 -4.61 -16.45
CA PHE A 371 10.26 -4.29 -16.79
C PHE A 371 11.20 -5.30 -16.14
N CYS A 372 11.00 -5.56 -14.85
CA CYS A 372 11.79 -6.55 -14.14
C CYS A 372 11.47 -7.94 -14.70
N ASN A 373 12.50 -8.75 -14.96
CA ASN A 373 12.33 -10.18 -15.27
C ASN A 373 11.57 -10.54 -16.55
N ARG A 374 11.45 -9.62 -17.52
CA ARG A 374 10.57 -9.78 -18.69
C ARG A 374 9.11 -10.01 -18.27
N GLY A 375 8.69 -9.38 -17.18
CA GLY A 375 7.33 -9.40 -16.66
C GLY A 375 6.84 -10.78 -16.27
N SER A 376 5.80 -11.22 -16.98
CA SER A 376 5.14 -12.50 -16.85
C SER A 376 5.96 -13.69 -17.38
N TYR A 377 7.21 -13.51 -17.83
CA TYR A 377 8.00 -14.60 -18.40
C TYR A 377 8.04 -15.88 -17.53
N PRO A 378 8.26 -15.82 -16.20
CA PRO A 378 8.19 -17.01 -15.34
C PRO A 378 6.80 -17.68 -15.33
N LEU A 379 5.72 -16.99 -15.70
CA LEU A 379 4.39 -17.59 -15.84
C LEU A 379 4.21 -18.36 -17.16
N TYR A 380 5.20 -18.34 -18.06
CA TYR A 380 5.19 -19.12 -19.31
C TYR A 380 6.34 -20.14 -19.37
N MET A 381 7.09 -20.32 -18.29
CA MET A 381 8.15 -21.32 -18.21
C MET A 381 7.57 -22.70 -17.90
N ASP A 382 8.26 -23.74 -18.39
CA ASP A 382 7.93 -25.11 -18.02
C ASP A 382 8.54 -25.46 -16.66
N TRP A 383 7.70 -25.38 -15.63
CA TRP A 383 8.06 -25.70 -14.25
C TRP A 383 8.05 -27.20 -13.95
N THR A 384 7.85 -28.07 -14.94
CA THR A 384 8.07 -29.51 -14.79
C THR A 384 9.55 -29.88 -15.00
N SER A 385 10.34 -28.97 -15.57
CA SER A 385 11.78 -29.13 -15.78
C SER A 385 12.59 -28.77 -14.53
N GLU A 386 13.37 -29.73 -14.02
CA GLU A 386 14.28 -29.52 -12.88
C GLU A 386 15.33 -28.45 -13.16
N ASP A 387 15.85 -28.37 -14.40
CA ASP A 387 16.82 -27.36 -14.81
C ASP A 387 16.24 -25.94 -14.73
N GLN A 388 14.98 -25.75 -15.15
CA GLN A 388 14.33 -24.44 -15.10
C GLN A 388 14.05 -24.03 -13.65
N MET A 389 13.64 -24.97 -12.80
CA MET A 389 13.47 -24.73 -11.37
C MET A 389 14.79 -24.34 -10.70
N PHE A 390 15.87 -25.05 -11.01
CA PHE A 390 17.21 -24.76 -10.50
C PHE A 390 17.70 -23.37 -10.95
N LEU A 391 17.58 -23.04 -12.24
CA LEU A 391 17.97 -21.74 -12.78
C LEU A 391 17.16 -20.57 -12.21
N ALA A 392 15.89 -20.79 -11.86
CA ALA A 392 15.04 -19.79 -11.23
C ALA A 392 15.23 -19.72 -9.70
N GLY A 393 15.96 -20.67 -9.10
CA GLY A 393 16.12 -20.77 -7.65
C GLY A 393 14.80 -21.07 -6.94
N LEU A 394 13.86 -21.75 -7.62
CA LEU A 394 12.54 -22.05 -7.06
C LEU A 394 12.50 -23.45 -6.44
N LYS A 395 11.88 -23.53 -5.27
CA LYS A 395 11.57 -24.79 -4.58
C LYS A 395 10.33 -25.43 -5.17
N LYS A 396 10.14 -26.73 -4.89
CA LYS A 396 8.99 -27.51 -5.34
C LYS A 396 7.63 -26.85 -5.03
N GLU A 397 7.39 -26.42 -3.79
CA GLU A 397 6.14 -25.73 -3.42
C GLU A 397 5.90 -24.45 -4.24
N GLN A 398 6.98 -23.72 -4.56
CA GLN A 398 6.90 -22.49 -5.34
C GLN A 398 6.61 -22.77 -6.81
N ALA A 399 7.25 -23.79 -7.39
CA ALA A 399 6.98 -24.25 -8.74
C ALA A 399 5.53 -24.76 -8.90
N GLU A 400 5.04 -25.55 -7.95
CA GLU A 400 3.65 -26.02 -7.90
C GLU A 400 2.66 -24.84 -7.81
N PHE A 401 2.99 -23.82 -7.02
CA PHE A 401 2.20 -22.59 -6.95
C PHE A 401 2.17 -21.84 -8.29
N LEU A 402 3.28 -21.79 -9.03
CA LEU A 402 3.29 -21.14 -10.35
C LEU A 402 2.49 -21.93 -11.38
N GLN A 403 2.61 -23.26 -11.39
CA GLN A 403 1.78 -24.12 -12.24
C GLN A 403 0.30 -23.90 -11.97
N PHE A 404 -0.10 -23.91 -10.68
CA PHE A 404 -1.46 -23.57 -10.26
C PHE A 404 -1.88 -22.19 -10.76
N THR A 405 -1.03 -21.17 -10.54
CA THR A 405 -1.30 -19.79 -10.96
C THR A 405 -1.60 -19.70 -12.47
N VAL A 406 -0.80 -20.38 -13.29
CA VAL A 406 -0.96 -20.42 -14.75
C VAL A 406 -2.26 -21.10 -15.16
N GLN A 407 -2.62 -22.21 -14.50
CA GLN A 407 -3.87 -22.91 -14.75
C GLN A 407 -5.09 -22.02 -14.41
N GLU A 408 -5.06 -21.35 -13.26
CA GLU A 408 -6.16 -20.46 -12.86
C GLU A 408 -6.27 -19.23 -13.77
N TYR A 409 -5.14 -18.65 -14.18
CA TYR A 409 -5.12 -17.59 -15.19
C TYR A 409 -5.83 -18.04 -16.48
N LYS A 410 -5.47 -19.22 -17.03
CA LYS A 410 -6.11 -19.75 -18.25
C LYS A 410 -7.62 -19.91 -18.10
N LYS A 411 -8.09 -20.38 -16.95
CA LYS A 411 -9.53 -20.51 -16.65
C LYS A 411 -10.23 -19.15 -16.59
N LYS A 412 -9.54 -18.11 -16.10
CA LYS A 412 -10.08 -16.76 -15.92
C LYS A 412 -9.84 -15.83 -17.11
N ALA A 413 -9.12 -16.26 -18.15
CA ALA A 413 -8.80 -15.42 -19.30
C ALA A 413 -10.04 -14.72 -19.91
N PRO A 414 -11.19 -15.38 -20.14
CA PRO A 414 -12.38 -14.70 -20.67
C PRO A 414 -12.93 -13.62 -19.72
N HIS A 415 -12.83 -13.84 -18.40
CA HIS A 415 -13.23 -12.86 -17.41
C HIS A 415 -12.28 -11.65 -17.40
N PHE A 416 -10.97 -11.91 -17.48
CA PHE A 416 -9.93 -10.88 -17.52
C PHE A 416 -10.06 -10.00 -18.76
N GLU A 417 -10.27 -10.60 -19.93
CA GLU A 417 -10.55 -9.87 -21.18
C GLU A 417 -11.75 -8.94 -21.00
N ARG A 418 -12.89 -9.48 -20.53
CA ARG A 418 -14.11 -8.71 -20.32
C ARG A 418 -13.92 -7.52 -19.38
N ILE A 419 -13.29 -7.70 -18.22
CA ILE A 419 -13.14 -6.60 -17.24
C ILE A 419 -12.19 -5.52 -17.74
N LEU A 420 -11.16 -5.89 -18.51
CA LEU A 420 -10.22 -4.95 -19.12
C LEU A 420 -10.87 -4.14 -20.24
N GLU A 421 -11.61 -4.79 -21.14
CA GLU A 421 -12.34 -4.13 -22.24
C GLU A 421 -13.39 -3.14 -21.73
N ASN A 422 -14.13 -3.54 -20.69
CA ASN A 422 -15.21 -2.74 -20.12
C ASN A 422 -14.75 -1.76 -19.04
N ASN A 423 -13.45 -1.66 -18.75
CA ASN A 423 -12.90 -0.76 -17.74
C ASN A 423 -13.57 -0.93 -16.36
N VAL A 424 -13.77 -2.18 -15.92
CA VAL A 424 -14.41 -2.51 -14.63
C VAL A 424 -13.37 -2.40 -13.50
N TYR A 425 -12.94 -1.18 -13.19
CA TYR A 425 -11.86 -0.90 -12.23
C TYR A 425 -12.12 -1.43 -10.81
N GLU A 426 -13.40 -1.60 -10.45
CA GLU A 426 -13.87 -2.13 -9.17
C GLU A 426 -13.73 -3.65 -9.07
N ASP A 427 -13.50 -4.33 -10.21
CA ASP A 427 -13.33 -5.78 -10.20
C ASP A 427 -12.01 -6.15 -9.50
N PRO A 428 -12.01 -7.12 -8.56
CA PRO A 428 -10.81 -7.54 -7.84
C PRO A 428 -9.63 -7.90 -8.75
N TYR A 429 -9.89 -8.31 -9.98
CA TYR A 429 -8.89 -8.73 -10.94
C TYR A 429 -8.48 -7.66 -11.95
N TYR A 430 -9.11 -6.49 -12.02
CA TYR A 430 -8.88 -5.54 -13.11
C TYR A 430 -7.38 -5.17 -13.27
N PHE A 431 -6.72 -4.82 -12.17
CA PHE A 431 -5.30 -4.47 -12.19
C PHE A 431 -4.39 -5.71 -12.25
N ILE A 432 -4.81 -6.81 -11.61
CA ILE A 432 -4.07 -8.08 -11.54
C ILE A 432 -3.97 -8.73 -12.92
N ALA A 433 -5.06 -8.72 -13.70
CA ALA A 433 -5.14 -9.29 -15.05
C ALA A 433 -4.01 -8.77 -15.95
N GLN A 434 -3.65 -7.50 -15.79
CA GLN A 434 -2.60 -6.85 -16.56
C GLN A 434 -1.20 -7.39 -16.26
N MET A 435 -0.97 -8.04 -15.11
CA MET A 435 0.31 -8.72 -14.83
C MET A 435 0.55 -9.90 -15.78
N TYR A 436 -0.51 -10.52 -16.29
CA TYR A 436 -0.45 -11.71 -17.15
C TYR A 436 -0.38 -11.37 -18.64
N GLU A 437 -0.27 -10.10 -19.00
CA GLU A 437 -0.14 -9.68 -20.39
C GLU A 437 1.30 -9.78 -20.87
N ARG A 438 1.51 -10.39 -22.03
CA ARG A 438 2.85 -10.52 -22.63
C ARG A 438 3.35 -9.19 -23.18
N ASP A 439 2.50 -8.50 -23.92
CA ASP A 439 2.81 -7.22 -24.59
C ASP A 439 2.16 -6.05 -23.85
N TRP A 440 2.26 -6.04 -22.52
CA TRP A 440 1.64 -5.03 -21.68
C TRP A 440 2.05 -3.61 -22.10
N LYS A 441 1.05 -2.73 -22.19
CA LYS A 441 1.24 -1.30 -22.42
C LYS A 441 0.50 -0.51 -21.33
N PRO A 442 1.04 0.65 -20.93
CA PRO A 442 0.34 1.51 -19.97
C PRO A 442 -1.02 1.93 -20.54
N ARG A 443 -2.08 1.63 -19.79
CA ARG A 443 -3.43 2.06 -20.11
C ARG A 443 -3.73 3.42 -19.51
N HIS A 444 -4.51 4.22 -20.22
CA HIS A 444 -5.13 5.40 -19.63
C HIS A 444 -6.44 4.97 -18.95
N THR A 445 -6.54 5.22 -17.65
CA THR A 445 -7.78 5.02 -16.92
C THR A 445 -8.67 6.23 -17.16
N LYS A 446 -9.86 5.99 -17.72
CA LYS A 446 -10.89 7.00 -17.93
C LYS A 446 -11.70 7.16 -16.64
N HIS A 447 -11.59 8.33 -16.01
CA HIS A 447 -12.27 8.66 -14.75
C HIS A 447 -13.49 9.59 -14.95
N THR A 448 -13.64 10.16 -16.14
CA THR A 448 -14.83 10.87 -16.59
C THR A 448 -15.64 9.99 -17.54
N LEU A 449 -16.96 10.14 -17.50
CA LEU A 449 -17.91 9.51 -18.44
C LEU A 449 -17.54 9.79 -19.89
#